data_AF-L7UK21-F1
#
_entry.id   AF-L7UK21-F1
#
_cell.length_a   1.000
_cell.length_b   1.000
_cell.length_c   1.000
_cell.angle_alpha   90.00
_cell.angle_beta   90.00
_cell.angle_gamma   90.00
#
_symmetry.space_group_name_H-M   'P 1'
#
loop_
_entity.id
_entity.type
_entity.pdbx_description
1 polymer ?
#
loop_
_entity_poly.entity_id
_entity_poly.type
_entity_poly.pdbx_seq_one_letter_code
_entity_poly.pdbx_strand_id
1 'polypeptide(L)'
;MGRGRAVVWCLFWMGLTAGCSTTRVVRLDMGMGEPVLHTPRAVDGAGPVELDEDTFKTAVERLARGVRPSAHPLREARHRLGVPERGGMSLYERRRLVPVGEEGEGSRAALQESTSEHALTRDYARWCEDEDGEADCLRLLEGGASLGREGKYALALAFALGDVWEETGDALEDLSAPWAVRATLTASVSMYLMPWSLPEPRSKGVPARMTATAMAYLGVESLWQVLDGWGVLVRRVDGARTFEELRDAGAAYGEVLGDNAARVLVMLSAASAGVPAKGMALPGAEKAAVALEAQAGCSYRELSSVESVAMTPEGFTLVLPPTALARSGRDEELRGHSQR
;
A
#
# COMPACT_ATOMS: atom_id res chain seq x y z
N MET A 1 -2.15 35.68 -45.26
CA MET A 1 -1.26 35.14 -44.20
C MET A 1 -2.11 34.55 -43.08
N GLY A 2 -2.00 33.26 -42.79
CA GLY A 2 -2.79 32.66 -41.68
C GLY A 2 -2.65 31.14 -41.55
N ARG A 3 -2.44 30.43 -42.66
CA ARG A 3 -2.30 28.96 -42.65
C ARG A 3 -0.93 28.44 -42.19
N GLY A 4 0.13 29.24 -42.28
CA GLY A 4 1.49 28.82 -41.90
C GLY A 4 1.78 28.86 -40.40
N ARG A 5 1.03 29.62 -39.60
CA ARG A 5 1.28 29.77 -38.15
C ARG A 5 0.65 28.64 -37.32
N ALA A 6 -0.42 28.01 -37.82
CA ALA A 6 -1.09 26.90 -37.13
C ALA A 6 -0.30 25.58 -37.20
N VAL A 7 0.40 25.32 -38.30
CA VAL A 7 1.19 24.09 -38.49
C VAL A 7 2.45 24.09 -37.62
N VAL A 8 3.09 25.26 -37.45
CA VAL A 8 4.27 25.41 -36.59
C VAL A 8 3.90 25.25 -35.10
N TRP A 9 2.68 25.61 -34.71
CA TRP A 9 2.24 25.48 -33.32
C TRP A 9 1.83 24.05 -32.95
N CYS A 10 1.27 23.29 -33.91
CA CYS A 10 0.98 21.86 -33.71
C CYS A 10 2.26 21.01 -33.60
N LEU A 11 3.32 21.34 -34.34
CA LEU A 11 4.59 20.61 -34.28
C LEU A 11 5.39 20.88 -33.00
N PHE A 12 5.20 22.04 -32.35
CA PHE A 12 5.89 22.37 -31.10
C PHE A 12 5.24 21.70 -29.87
N TRP A 13 3.95 21.39 -29.92
CA TRP A 13 3.24 20.67 -28.84
C TRP A 13 3.38 19.14 -28.92
N MET A 14 3.70 18.61 -30.11
CA MET A 14 3.88 17.16 -30.33
C MET A 14 5.28 16.64 -29.95
N GLY A 15 6.21 17.52 -29.59
CA GLY A 15 7.61 17.17 -29.33
C GLY A 15 7.98 16.86 -27.88
N LEU A 16 7.03 16.84 -26.93
CA LEU A 16 7.30 16.75 -25.48
C LEU A 16 6.70 15.54 -24.76
N THR A 17 6.14 14.54 -25.46
CA THR A 17 5.48 13.38 -24.83
C THR A 17 6.21 12.05 -24.98
N ALA A 18 7.47 12.05 -25.41
CA ALA A 18 8.36 10.89 -25.22
C ALA A 18 9.14 11.08 -23.91
N GLY A 19 8.42 11.06 -22.78
CA GLY A 19 9.06 10.85 -21.50
C GLY A 19 9.74 9.49 -21.52
N CYS A 20 11.06 9.44 -21.30
CA CYS A 20 11.75 8.20 -20.97
C CYS A 20 11.08 7.65 -19.70
N SER A 21 10.09 6.77 -19.84
CA SER A 21 9.64 5.98 -18.70
C SER A 21 10.81 5.06 -18.36
N THR A 22 11.56 5.41 -17.31
CA THR A 22 12.51 4.49 -16.71
C THR A 22 11.73 3.29 -16.22
N THR A 23 11.75 2.20 -17.00
CA THR A 23 11.11 0.94 -16.60
C THR A 23 11.74 0.49 -15.29
N ARG A 24 10.92 0.39 -14.23
CA ARG A 24 11.40 -0.08 -12.94
C ARG A 24 11.86 -1.52 -13.03
N VAL A 25 12.99 -1.82 -12.41
CA VAL A 25 13.62 -3.14 -12.43
C VAL A 25 13.33 -3.92 -11.16
N VAL A 26 13.35 -5.24 -11.27
CA VAL A 26 13.28 -6.14 -10.12
C VAL A 26 14.61 -6.84 -9.95
N ARG A 27 15.20 -6.75 -8.76
CA ARG A 27 16.42 -7.46 -8.39
C ARG A 27 16.07 -8.65 -7.50
N LEU A 28 16.52 -9.84 -7.87
CA LEU A 28 16.36 -11.05 -7.06
C LEU A 28 17.67 -11.33 -6.33
N ASP A 29 17.68 -11.11 -5.01
CA ASP A 29 18.81 -11.42 -4.14
C ASP A 29 18.59 -12.77 -3.46
N MET A 30 19.44 -13.74 -3.81
CA MET A 30 19.40 -15.10 -3.27
C MET A 30 20.53 -15.36 -2.26
N GLY A 31 21.30 -14.34 -1.87
CA GLY A 31 22.44 -14.47 -0.95
C GLY A 31 23.65 -15.25 -1.50
N MET A 32 23.64 -15.61 -2.79
CA MET A 32 24.65 -16.44 -3.46
C MET A 32 25.60 -15.64 -4.36
N GLY A 33 25.58 -14.30 -4.33
CA GLY A 33 26.39 -13.44 -5.19
C GLY A 33 25.72 -12.10 -5.51
N GLU A 34 26.01 -11.54 -6.68
CA GLU A 34 25.31 -10.34 -7.15
C GLU A 34 23.82 -10.63 -7.41
N PRO A 35 22.89 -9.73 -7.02
CA PRO A 35 21.47 -9.90 -7.29
C PRO A 35 21.20 -10.03 -8.79
N VAL A 36 20.32 -10.97 -9.15
CA VAL A 36 19.90 -11.17 -10.55
C VAL A 36 18.98 -10.02 -10.93
N LEU A 37 19.40 -9.22 -11.91
CA LEU A 37 18.61 -8.10 -12.43
C LEU A 37 17.60 -8.62 -13.46
N HIS A 38 16.32 -8.35 -13.23
CA HIS A 38 15.24 -8.65 -14.16
C HIS A 38 14.56 -7.35 -14.62
N THR A 39 14.60 -7.12 -15.93
CA THR A 39 13.88 -6.01 -16.56
C THR A 39 12.51 -6.51 -17.03
N PRO A 40 11.41 -5.84 -16.62
CA PRO A 40 10.08 -6.23 -17.07
C PRO A 40 9.99 -6.29 -18.59
N ARG A 41 9.40 -7.38 -19.10
CA ARG A 41 9.12 -7.54 -20.52
C ARG A 41 7.63 -7.35 -20.77
N ALA A 42 7.29 -6.58 -21.79
CA ALA A 42 5.93 -6.59 -22.33
C ALA A 42 5.69 -7.96 -22.98
N VAL A 43 4.74 -8.72 -22.43
CA VAL A 43 4.27 -9.98 -23.01
C VAL A 43 2.78 -9.83 -23.25
N ASP A 44 2.33 -10.16 -24.46
CA ASP A 44 0.92 -10.08 -24.83
C ASP A 44 0.07 -10.94 -23.89
N GLY A 45 -0.93 -10.32 -23.25
CA GLY A 45 -1.80 -10.97 -22.27
C GLY A 45 -1.24 -11.08 -20.83
N ALA A 46 0.01 -10.69 -20.58
CA ALA A 46 0.65 -10.69 -19.26
C ALA A 46 0.61 -9.31 -18.55
N GLY A 47 -0.40 -8.50 -18.87
CA GLY A 47 -0.67 -7.24 -18.18
C GLY A 47 -1.28 -7.47 -16.78
N PRO A 48 -1.47 -6.39 -16.01
CA PRO A 48 -2.10 -6.43 -14.69
C PRO A 48 -3.41 -7.26 -14.68
N VAL A 49 -3.69 -7.88 -13.54
CA VAL A 49 -4.97 -8.54 -13.30
C VAL A 49 -5.98 -7.44 -12.99
N GLU A 50 -6.89 -7.20 -13.93
CA GLU A 50 -8.04 -6.32 -13.71
C GLU A 50 -9.10 -7.10 -12.95
N LEU A 51 -9.54 -6.55 -11.83
CA LEU A 51 -10.61 -7.09 -11.01
C LEU A 51 -11.84 -6.20 -11.20
N ASP A 52 -12.85 -6.73 -11.91
CA ASP A 52 -14.16 -6.10 -11.92
C ASP A 52 -14.83 -6.17 -10.53
N GLU A 53 -15.84 -5.32 -10.35
CA GLU A 53 -16.58 -5.16 -9.11
C GLU A 53 -17.19 -6.50 -8.62
N ASP A 54 -17.86 -7.25 -9.50
CA ASP A 54 -18.52 -8.52 -9.15
C ASP A 54 -17.51 -9.58 -8.65
N THR A 55 -16.37 -9.69 -9.35
CA THR A 55 -15.27 -10.58 -8.96
C THR A 55 -14.69 -10.17 -7.61
N PHE A 56 -14.53 -8.87 -7.37
CA PHE A 56 -14.06 -8.34 -6.10
C PHE A 56 -15.05 -8.62 -4.96
N LYS A 57 -16.34 -8.27 -5.12
CA LYS A 57 -17.40 -8.47 -4.11
C LYS A 57 -17.49 -9.93 -3.69
N THR A 58 -17.52 -10.84 -4.66
CA THR A 58 -17.51 -12.29 -4.40
C THR A 58 -16.27 -12.73 -3.61
N ALA A 59 -15.10 -12.20 -3.97
CA ALA A 59 -13.84 -12.58 -3.33
C ALA A 59 -13.71 -12.01 -1.91
N VAL A 60 -14.05 -10.75 -1.70
CA VAL A 60 -13.97 -10.10 -0.39
C VAL A 60 -14.97 -10.71 0.58
N GLU A 61 -16.19 -11.03 0.15
CA GLU A 61 -17.19 -11.74 0.97
C GLU A 61 -16.64 -13.10 1.46
N ARG A 62 -15.98 -13.85 0.57
CA ARG A 62 -15.36 -15.13 0.94
C ARG A 62 -14.19 -14.95 1.91
N LEU A 63 -13.32 -13.97 1.66
CA LEU A 63 -12.13 -13.71 2.49
C LEU A 63 -12.51 -13.14 3.87
N ALA A 64 -13.51 -12.27 3.92
CA ALA A 64 -14.01 -11.62 5.14
C ALA A 64 -14.51 -12.62 6.18
N ARG A 65 -15.09 -13.75 5.76
CA ARG A 65 -15.50 -14.83 6.68
C ARG A 65 -14.34 -15.41 7.50
N GLY A 66 -13.11 -15.31 7.00
CA GLY A 66 -11.90 -15.72 7.72
C GLY A 66 -11.33 -14.65 8.65
N VAL A 67 -11.68 -13.38 8.43
CA VAL A 67 -11.19 -12.25 9.21
C VAL A 67 -11.75 -12.34 10.62
N ARG A 68 -10.89 -12.17 11.62
CA ARG A 68 -11.30 -12.05 13.02
C ARG A 68 -11.20 -10.59 13.43
N PRO A 69 -12.32 -9.86 13.52
CA PRO A 69 -12.29 -8.50 14.00
C PRO A 69 -11.71 -8.44 15.41
N SER A 70 -10.93 -7.40 15.66
CA SER A 70 -10.36 -7.12 16.96
C SER A 70 -10.98 -5.86 17.54
N ALA A 71 -11.09 -5.81 18.86
CA ALA A 71 -11.34 -4.57 19.57
C ALA A 71 -10.15 -3.58 19.43
N HIS A 72 -9.00 -4.07 18.92
CA HIS A 72 -7.76 -3.35 18.71
C HIS A 72 -7.14 -3.53 17.31
N PRO A 73 -7.80 -3.16 16.20
CA PRO A 73 -7.40 -3.58 14.87
C PRO A 73 -6.04 -3.02 14.43
N LEU A 74 -5.69 -1.77 14.77
CA LEU A 74 -4.35 -1.23 14.46
C LEU A 74 -3.25 -1.97 15.22
N ARG A 75 -3.45 -2.26 16.51
CA ARG A 75 -2.50 -3.01 17.33
C ARG A 75 -2.32 -4.45 16.84
N GLU A 76 -3.43 -5.13 16.54
CA GLU A 76 -3.40 -6.49 16.01
C GLU A 76 -2.77 -6.57 14.61
N ALA A 77 -3.11 -5.64 13.72
CA ALA A 77 -2.50 -5.56 12.40
C ALA A 77 -0.99 -5.31 12.50
N ARG A 78 -0.56 -4.42 13.41
CA ARG A 78 0.87 -4.18 13.68
C ARG A 78 1.58 -5.46 14.09
N HIS A 79 1.06 -6.15 15.11
CA HIS A 79 1.66 -7.38 15.61
C HIS A 79 1.74 -8.45 14.52
N ARG A 80 0.63 -8.68 13.81
CA ARG A 80 0.55 -9.68 12.73
C ARG A 80 1.48 -9.40 11.56
N LEU A 81 1.66 -8.13 11.20
CA LEU A 81 2.51 -7.71 10.09
C LEU A 81 3.97 -7.45 10.51
N GLY A 82 4.29 -7.55 11.80
CA GLY A 82 5.64 -7.32 12.31
C GLY A 82 6.14 -5.89 12.09
N VAL A 83 5.23 -4.92 12.07
CA VAL A 83 5.56 -3.50 11.92
C VAL A 83 6.06 -3.02 13.29
N PRO A 84 7.27 -2.46 13.41
CA PRO A 84 7.71 -1.91 14.68
C PRO A 84 6.78 -0.76 15.06
N GLU A 85 6.47 -0.63 16.36
CA GLU A 85 5.90 0.62 16.85
C GLU A 85 6.84 1.74 16.42
N ARG A 86 6.31 2.78 15.77
CA ARG A 86 7.06 4.04 15.65
C ARG A 86 7.15 4.62 17.05
N GLY A 87 8.13 4.13 17.83
CA GLY A 87 8.51 4.72 19.09
C GLY A 87 8.70 6.20 18.86
N GLY A 88 7.93 7.01 19.60
CA GLY A 88 7.69 8.43 19.32
C GLY A 88 8.88 9.16 18.73
N MET A 89 8.81 9.42 17.42
CA MET A 89 9.77 10.29 16.73
C MET A 89 9.61 11.77 17.15
N SER A 90 8.82 12.08 18.18
CA SER A 90 9.02 13.32 18.96
C SER A 90 10.33 13.30 19.76
N LEU A 91 11.07 12.19 19.83
CA LEU A 91 12.36 12.12 20.54
C LEU A 91 13.61 12.23 19.65
N TYR A 92 13.50 12.03 18.33
CA TYR A 92 14.67 12.12 17.44
C TYR A 92 14.76 13.42 16.62
N GLU A 93 13.67 14.20 16.52
CA GLU A 93 13.72 15.50 15.83
C GLU A 93 13.98 16.70 16.76
N ARG A 94 13.93 16.54 18.09
CA ARG A 94 14.38 17.57 19.05
C ARG A 94 14.95 16.99 20.34
N ARG A 95 16.19 16.49 20.32
CA ARG A 95 17.07 16.63 21.51
C ARG A 95 17.67 18.03 21.55
N ARG A 96 16.79 19.02 21.64
CA ARG A 96 17.00 20.18 22.51
C ARG A 96 15.92 20.04 23.57
N LEU A 97 16.29 19.41 24.68
CA LEU A 97 15.50 19.52 25.91
C LEU A 97 15.51 21.02 26.25
N VAL A 98 14.48 21.74 25.80
CA VAL A 98 14.24 23.09 26.30
C VAL A 98 13.68 22.88 27.70
N PRO A 99 14.30 23.44 28.75
CA PRO A 99 13.76 23.36 30.10
C PRO A 99 12.30 23.82 30.08
N VAL A 100 11.44 23.12 30.82
CA VAL A 100 10.10 23.61 31.13
C VAL A 100 10.30 24.86 32.00
N GLY A 101 10.35 26.00 31.33
CA GLY A 101 10.67 27.28 31.89
C GLY A 101 10.55 28.31 30.78
N GLU A 102 9.62 29.24 30.98
CA GLU A 102 9.33 30.41 30.15
C GLU A 102 8.40 30.17 28.96
N GLU A 103 7.35 31.01 28.94
CA GLU A 103 6.22 31.06 28.02
C GLU A 103 6.69 31.36 26.58
N GLY A 104 7.33 30.38 25.94
CA GLY A 104 7.88 30.47 24.59
C GLY A 104 7.05 29.71 23.56
N GLU A 105 7.27 30.03 22.28
CA GLU A 105 6.61 29.49 21.08
C GLU A 105 6.38 27.96 21.08
N GLY A 106 7.22 27.17 21.76
CA GLY A 106 7.02 25.73 21.93
C GLY A 106 5.76 25.34 22.72
N SER A 107 5.39 26.13 23.74
CA SER A 107 4.13 25.94 24.49
C SER A 107 2.92 26.23 23.62
N ARG A 108 2.98 27.28 22.80
CA ARG A 108 1.90 27.63 21.86
C ARG A 108 1.73 26.57 20.77
N ALA A 109 2.82 26.03 20.24
CA ALA A 109 2.79 24.95 19.25
C ALA A 109 2.16 23.67 19.84
N ALA A 110 2.56 23.28 21.06
CA ALA A 110 2.00 22.11 21.73
C ALA A 110 0.49 22.28 22.06
N LEU A 111 0.08 23.47 22.50
CA LEU A 111 -1.34 23.79 22.73
C LEU A 111 -2.16 23.81 21.42
N GLN A 112 -1.56 24.26 20.32
CA GLN A 112 -2.21 24.26 19.02
C GLN A 112 -2.36 22.83 18.48
N GLU A 113 -1.34 21.99 18.66
CA GLU A 113 -1.37 20.57 18.28
C GLU A 113 -2.41 19.79 19.09
N SER A 114 -2.51 20.01 20.41
CA SER A 114 -3.56 19.38 21.22
C SER A 114 -4.96 19.85 20.84
N THR A 115 -5.13 21.15 20.54
CA THR A 115 -6.42 21.71 20.10
C THR A 115 -6.85 21.12 18.77
N SER A 116 -5.94 20.99 17.80
CA SER A 116 -6.25 20.38 16.50
C SER A 116 -6.55 18.89 16.63
N GLU A 117 -5.82 18.15 17.47
CA GLU A 117 -6.14 16.74 17.75
C GLU A 117 -7.54 16.55 18.35
N HIS A 118 -7.94 17.39 19.30
CA HIS A 118 -9.30 17.33 19.85
C HIS A 118 -10.37 17.69 18.82
N ALA A 119 -10.12 18.68 17.95
CA ALA A 119 -11.04 19.02 16.86
C ALA A 119 -11.19 17.86 15.87
N LEU A 120 -10.07 17.31 15.41
CA LEU A 120 -10.02 16.13 14.52
C LEU A 120 -10.76 14.93 15.12
N THR A 121 -10.59 14.69 16.42
CA THR A 121 -11.26 13.58 17.11
C THR A 121 -12.77 13.74 17.12
N ARG A 122 -13.28 14.96 17.37
CA ARG A 122 -14.72 15.23 17.32
C ARG A 122 -15.28 15.12 15.91
N ASP A 123 -14.53 15.60 14.92
CA ASP A 123 -14.94 15.57 13.52
C ASP A 123 -14.98 14.13 13.00
N TYR A 124 -14.01 13.31 13.40
CA TYR A 124 -13.98 11.87 13.16
C TYR A 124 -15.19 11.15 13.77
N ALA A 125 -15.52 11.41 15.04
CA ALA A 125 -16.67 10.79 15.68
C ALA A 125 -17.98 11.13 14.97
N ARG A 126 -18.17 12.40 14.57
CA ARG A 126 -19.35 12.83 13.79
C ARG A 126 -19.43 12.13 12.44
N TRP A 127 -18.31 12.00 11.73
CA TRP A 127 -18.28 11.29 10.46
C TRP A 127 -18.64 9.80 10.63
N CYS A 128 -18.14 9.14 11.67
CA CYS A 128 -18.52 7.75 11.94
C CYS A 128 -20.00 7.58 12.33
N GLU A 129 -20.58 8.55 13.06
CA GLU A 129 -22.01 8.56 13.36
C GLU A 129 -22.86 8.65 12.08
N ASP A 130 -22.42 9.44 11.11
CA ASP A 130 -23.07 9.58 9.80
C ASP A 130 -22.93 8.31 8.93
N GLU A 131 -21.78 7.61 8.99
CA GLU A 131 -21.49 6.44 8.15
C GLU A 131 -22.10 5.13 8.68
N ASP A 132 -21.86 4.83 9.97
CA ASP A 132 -22.07 3.49 10.55
C ASP A 132 -22.85 3.55 11.88
N GLY A 133 -23.20 4.74 12.37
CA GLY A 133 -23.94 4.93 13.62
C GLY A 133 -23.14 4.66 14.91
N GLU A 134 -21.83 4.40 14.81
CA GLU A 134 -20.91 4.26 15.95
C GLU A 134 -20.01 5.49 16.07
N ALA A 135 -19.63 5.89 17.28
CA ALA A 135 -18.73 7.04 17.49
C ALA A 135 -17.25 6.76 17.12
N ASP A 136 -16.87 5.50 16.90
CA ASP A 136 -15.50 5.06 16.58
C ASP A 136 -15.54 3.85 15.61
N CYS A 137 -16.17 4.07 14.46
CA CYS A 137 -16.46 3.04 13.44
C CYS A 137 -15.22 2.31 12.89
N LEU A 138 -14.05 2.95 12.94
CA LEU A 138 -12.77 2.37 12.49
C LEU A 138 -11.85 1.95 13.65
N ARG A 139 -12.29 2.13 14.91
CA ARG A 139 -11.52 1.81 16.12
C ARG A 139 -10.16 2.50 16.15
N LEU A 140 -10.13 3.79 15.83
CA LEU A 140 -8.92 4.61 15.73
C LEU A 140 -8.59 5.35 17.02
N LEU A 141 -9.52 5.41 17.98
CA LEU A 141 -9.36 6.09 19.27
C LEU A 141 -8.76 5.17 20.35
N GLU A 142 -7.84 4.30 19.96
CA GLU A 142 -7.26 3.29 20.83
C GLU A 142 -6.06 3.79 21.61
N GLY A 143 -6.06 3.53 22.93
CA GLY A 143 -4.96 3.98 23.81
C GLY A 143 -5.07 5.43 24.28
N GLY A 144 -6.16 6.14 23.92
CA GLY A 144 -6.46 7.50 24.39
C GLY A 144 -7.75 8.05 23.76
N ALA A 145 -8.27 9.17 24.28
CA ALA A 145 -9.48 9.82 23.75
C ALA A 145 -9.18 10.76 22.56
N SER A 146 -8.15 10.49 21.76
CA SER A 146 -7.74 11.34 20.64
C SER A 146 -7.23 10.56 19.43
N LEU A 147 -7.45 11.14 18.25
CA LEU A 147 -6.97 10.62 16.97
C LEU A 147 -5.45 10.87 16.84
N GLY A 148 -4.66 9.89 17.27
CA GLY A 148 -3.21 9.91 17.16
C GLY A 148 -2.71 9.82 15.72
N ARG A 149 -1.39 9.99 15.53
CA ARG A 149 -0.74 10.02 14.20
C ARG A 149 -1.10 8.85 13.28
N GLU A 150 -1.02 7.62 13.79
CA GLU A 150 -1.36 6.44 13.00
C GLU A 150 -2.86 6.34 12.69
N GLY A 151 -3.70 6.81 13.62
CA GLY A 151 -5.13 6.99 13.39
C GLY A 151 -5.40 7.96 12.24
N LYS A 152 -4.67 9.08 12.16
CA LYS A 152 -4.79 10.02 11.03
C LYS A 152 -4.42 9.37 9.69
N TYR A 153 -3.35 8.57 9.64
CA TYR A 153 -2.99 7.84 8.41
C TYR A 153 -4.05 6.81 8.01
N ALA A 154 -4.57 6.06 8.99
CA ALA A 154 -5.63 5.08 8.75
C ALA A 154 -6.93 5.75 8.30
N LEU A 155 -7.29 6.91 8.86
CA LEU A 155 -8.45 7.70 8.44
C LEU A 155 -8.28 8.24 7.02
N ALA A 156 -7.13 8.84 6.69
CA ALA A 156 -6.85 9.31 5.33
C ALA A 156 -6.89 8.16 4.31
N LEU A 157 -6.38 6.99 4.69
CA LEU A 157 -6.48 5.78 3.87
C LEU A 157 -7.93 5.30 3.72
N ALA A 158 -8.76 5.41 4.76
CA ALA A 158 -10.17 5.06 4.66
C ALA A 158 -10.91 5.92 3.63
N PHE A 159 -10.58 7.22 3.54
CA PHE A 159 -11.09 8.09 2.48
C PHE A 159 -10.55 7.70 1.09
N ALA A 160 -9.27 7.33 1.00
CA ALA A 160 -8.67 6.87 -0.26
C ALA A 160 -9.29 5.56 -0.81
N LEU A 161 -9.95 4.80 0.06
CA LEU A 161 -10.60 3.53 -0.26
C LEU A 161 -12.13 3.65 -0.36
N GLY A 162 -12.68 4.86 -0.44
CA GLY A 162 -14.12 5.15 -0.38
C GLY A 162 -14.98 4.25 -1.28
N ASP A 163 -14.72 4.26 -2.58
CA ASP A 163 -15.48 3.49 -3.58
C ASP A 163 -15.39 1.98 -3.30
N VAL A 164 -14.19 1.48 -2.99
CA VAL A 164 -13.98 0.07 -2.64
C VAL A 164 -14.64 -0.31 -1.30
N TRP A 165 -14.81 0.65 -0.38
CA TRP A 165 -15.56 0.42 0.85
C TRP A 165 -17.06 0.37 0.64
N GLU A 166 -17.61 1.12 -0.32
CA GLU A 166 -19.00 0.97 -0.74
C GLU A 166 -19.23 -0.44 -1.31
N GLU A 167 -18.38 -0.87 -2.25
CA GLU A 167 -18.42 -2.22 -2.83
C GLU A 167 -18.26 -3.32 -1.76
N THR A 168 -17.34 -3.11 -0.81
CA THR A 168 -17.12 -4.05 0.31
C THR A 168 -18.33 -4.05 1.25
N GLY A 169 -18.95 -2.89 1.50
CA GLY A 169 -20.15 -2.78 2.33
C GLY A 169 -21.30 -3.62 1.77
N ASP A 170 -21.58 -3.47 0.48
CA ASP A 170 -22.56 -4.28 -0.25
C ASP A 170 -22.26 -5.78 -0.14
N ALA A 171 -21.00 -6.16 -0.33
CA ALA A 171 -20.59 -7.57 -0.27
C ALA A 171 -20.71 -8.18 1.13
N LEU A 172 -20.74 -7.37 2.19
CA LEU A 172 -20.73 -7.82 3.58
C LEU A 172 -22.06 -7.61 4.29
N GLU A 173 -23.14 -7.30 3.57
CA GLU A 173 -24.48 -7.02 4.14
C GLU A 173 -25.01 -8.16 5.05
N ASP A 174 -24.65 -9.41 4.75
CA ASP A 174 -25.05 -10.59 5.50
C ASP A 174 -24.23 -10.83 6.79
N LEU A 175 -23.15 -10.07 7.01
CA LEU A 175 -22.34 -10.19 8.22
C LEU A 175 -22.96 -9.43 9.40
N SER A 176 -22.81 -9.98 10.61
CA SER A 176 -23.37 -9.37 11.82
C SER A 176 -22.68 -8.07 12.26
N ALA A 177 -21.48 -7.79 11.75
CA ALA A 177 -20.68 -6.61 12.11
C ALA A 177 -19.74 -6.21 10.95
N PRO A 178 -20.29 -5.68 9.84
CA PRO A 178 -19.51 -5.33 8.64
C PRO A 178 -18.50 -4.19 8.93
N TRP A 179 -18.88 -3.22 9.77
CA TRP A 179 -18.00 -2.14 10.22
C TRP A 179 -16.73 -2.67 10.92
N ALA A 180 -16.85 -3.75 11.69
CA ALA A 180 -15.72 -4.33 12.43
C ALA A 180 -14.70 -4.98 11.47
N VAL A 181 -15.21 -5.56 10.38
CA VAL A 181 -14.38 -6.05 9.27
C VAL A 181 -13.72 -4.88 8.54
N ARG A 182 -14.48 -3.81 8.20
CA ARG A 182 -13.95 -2.59 7.58
C ARG A 182 -12.82 -1.97 8.41
N ALA A 183 -13.01 -1.82 9.72
CA ALA A 183 -12.00 -1.35 10.66
C ALA A 183 -10.74 -2.23 10.63
N THR A 184 -10.91 -3.55 10.66
CA THR A 184 -9.82 -4.52 10.63
C THR A 184 -9.04 -4.48 9.31
N LEU A 185 -9.73 -4.37 8.18
CA LEU A 185 -9.09 -4.29 6.86
C LEU A 185 -8.39 -2.96 6.67
N THR A 186 -9.00 -1.84 7.09
CA THR A 186 -8.38 -0.51 7.07
C THR A 186 -7.08 -0.50 7.87
N ALA A 187 -7.11 -1.03 9.10
CA ALA A 187 -5.92 -1.18 9.92
C ALA A 187 -4.85 -2.07 9.27
N SER A 188 -5.27 -3.15 8.62
CA SER A 188 -4.37 -4.07 7.91
C SER A 188 -3.66 -3.42 6.74
N VAL A 189 -4.40 -2.70 5.87
CA VAL A 189 -3.82 -1.98 4.73
C VAL A 189 -2.90 -0.87 5.23
N SER A 190 -3.33 -0.10 6.25
CA SER A 190 -2.53 0.96 6.85
C SER A 190 -1.18 0.43 7.39
N MET A 191 -1.22 -0.67 8.15
CA MET A 191 0.00 -1.29 8.69
C MET A 191 0.85 -1.95 7.61
N TYR A 192 0.26 -2.51 6.55
CA TYR A 192 1.01 -2.99 5.39
C TYR A 192 1.76 -1.86 4.68
N LEU A 193 1.13 -0.69 4.55
CA LEU A 193 1.72 0.45 3.86
C LEU A 193 2.79 1.18 4.71
N MET A 194 2.68 1.07 6.03
CA MET A 194 3.51 1.82 6.96
C MET A 194 5.04 1.76 6.71
N PRO A 195 5.66 0.60 6.42
CA PRO A 195 7.11 0.51 6.20
C PRO A 195 7.61 1.32 5.00
N TRP A 196 6.76 1.61 4.01
CA TRP A 196 7.18 2.32 2.80
C TRP A 196 7.37 3.83 3.00
N SER A 197 6.92 4.35 4.14
CA SER A 197 7.17 5.73 4.55
C SER A 197 8.45 5.91 5.38
N LEU A 198 9.26 4.85 5.54
CA LEU A 198 10.55 4.93 6.23
C LEU A 198 11.67 5.41 5.28
N PRO A 199 12.76 6.00 5.80
CA PRO A 199 13.91 6.41 4.97
C PRO A 199 14.54 5.26 4.18
N GLU A 200 14.47 4.04 4.72
CA GLU A 200 14.84 2.80 4.04
C GLU A 200 13.58 1.93 3.89
N PRO A 201 12.81 2.09 2.80
CA PRO A 201 11.59 1.35 2.56
C PRO A 201 11.86 -0.16 2.42
N ARG A 202 11.52 -0.92 3.48
CA ARG A 202 11.67 -2.38 3.49
C ARG A 202 10.53 -3.05 4.24
N SER A 203 9.97 -4.09 3.62
CA SER A 203 9.01 -5.00 4.23
C SER A 203 9.63 -6.37 4.47
N LYS A 204 9.13 -7.13 5.45
CA LYS A 204 9.63 -8.47 5.83
C LYS A 204 8.46 -9.41 6.09
N GLY A 205 8.68 -10.72 5.99
CA GLY A 205 7.72 -11.73 6.43
C GLY A 205 6.37 -11.67 5.69
N VAL A 206 5.26 -11.47 6.40
CA VAL A 206 3.91 -11.39 5.77
C VAL A 206 3.82 -10.21 4.79
N PRO A 207 4.15 -8.95 5.17
CA PRO A 207 4.21 -7.82 4.24
C PRO A 207 5.05 -8.06 2.99
N ALA A 208 6.20 -8.72 3.10
CA ALA A 208 7.06 -8.99 1.93
C ALA A 208 6.35 -9.87 0.89
N ARG A 209 5.64 -10.90 1.36
CA ARG A 209 4.84 -11.80 0.52
C ARG A 209 3.61 -11.11 -0.04
N MET A 210 2.96 -10.22 0.72
CA MET A 210 1.90 -9.34 0.22
C MET A 210 2.43 -8.45 -0.91
N THR A 211 3.61 -7.87 -0.75
CA THR A 211 4.23 -6.98 -1.74
C THR A 211 4.52 -7.73 -3.04
N ALA A 212 5.14 -8.90 -2.95
CA ALA A 212 5.46 -9.71 -4.11
C ALA A 212 4.18 -10.25 -4.80
N THR A 213 3.13 -10.53 -4.04
CA THR A 213 1.80 -10.83 -4.60
C THR A 213 1.21 -9.60 -5.28
N ALA A 214 1.26 -8.41 -4.66
CA ALA A 214 0.79 -7.18 -5.28
C ALA A 214 1.52 -6.87 -6.60
N MET A 215 2.83 -7.15 -6.69
CA MET A 215 3.58 -7.05 -7.96
C MET A 215 3.00 -7.97 -9.04
N ALA A 216 2.59 -9.19 -8.68
CA ALA A 216 2.01 -10.14 -9.62
C ALA A 216 0.65 -9.66 -10.17
N TYR A 217 -0.12 -8.92 -9.38
CA TYR A 217 -1.46 -8.46 -9.75
C TYR A 217 -1.47 -7.09 -10.41
N LEU A 218 -0.73 -6.13 -9.85
CA LEU A 218 -0.74 -4.73 -10.28
C LEU A 218 0.36 -4.42 -11.29
N GLY A 219 1.40 -5.23 -11.29
CA GLY A 219 2.63 -4.94 -11.98
C GLY A 219 3.59 -4.04 -11.20
N VAL A 220 4.85 -4.05 -11.62
CA VAL A 220 5.97 -3.42 -10.90
C VAL A 220 5.84 -1.90 -10.86
N GLU A 221 5.51 -1.27 -12.00
CA GLU A 221 5.39 0.19 -12.11
C GLU A 221 4.23 0.72 -11.28
N SER A 222 3.03 0.15 -11.45
CA SER A 222 1.83 0.56 -10.72
C SER A 222 1.98 0.37 -9.22
N LEU A 223 2.54 -0.76 -8.77
CA LEU A 223 2.81 -0.94 -7.35
C LEU A 223 3.78 0.12 -6.82
N TRP A 224 4.84 0.44 -7.57
CA TRP A 224 5.78 1.47 -7.13
C TRP A 224 5.08 2.83 -6.96
N GLN A 225 4.24 3.23 -7.91
CA GLN A 225 3.48 4.48 -7.85
C GLN A 225 2.52 4.53 -6.64
N VAL A 226 1.83 3.42 -6.35
CA VAL A 226 0.98 3.28 -5.17
C VAL A 226 1.78 3.46 -3.87
N LEU A 227 2.96 2.84 -3.77
CA LEU A 227 3.80 2.91 -2.57
C LEU A 227 4.50 4.27 -2.41
N ASP A 228 4.91 4.91 -3.50
CA ASP A 228 5.48 6.27 -3.46
C ASP A 228 4.41 7.31 -3.10
N GLY A 229 3.21 7.17 -3.69
CA GLY A 229 2.04 7.97 -3.36
C GLY A 229 1.66 7.89 -1.88
N TRP A 230 1.82 6.72 -1.26
CA TRP A 230 1.63 6.58 0.20
C TRP A 230 2.61 7.45 0.99
N GLY A 231 3.87 7.52 0.57
CA GLY A 231 4.86 8.42 1.16
C GLY A 231 4.45 9.90 1.03
N VAL A 232 3.82 10.29 -0.08
CA VAL A 232 3.24 11.63 -0.25
C VAL A 232 2.07 11.86 0.70
N LEU A 233 1.15 10.90 0.83
CA LEU A 233 0.03 10.97 1.78
C LEU A 233 0.55 11.16 3.21
N VAL A 234 1.52 10.36 3.65
CA VAL A 234 2.07 10.44 5.01
C VAL A 234 2.58 11.84 5.31
N ARG A 235 3.35 12.45 4.39
CA ARG A 235 3.86 13.82 4.56
C ARG A 235 2.74 14.87 4.62
N ARG A 236 1.67 14.71 3.84
CA ARG A 236 0.50 15.61 3.90
C ARG A 236 -0.25 15.48 5.21
N VAL A 237 -0.50 14.24 5.65
CA VAL A 237 -1.20 13.94 6.90
C VAL A 237 -0.39 14.39 8.13
N ASP A 238 0.94 14.32 8.09
CA ASP A 238 1.81 14.84 9.16
C ASP A 238 1.65 16.35 9.37
N GLY A 239 1.32 17.10 8.31
CA GLY A 239 1.05 18.53 8.37
C GLY A 239 -0.42 18.90 8.67
N ALA A 240 -1.34 17.93 8.56
CA ALA A 240 -2.77 18.18 8.62
C ALA A 240 -3.26 18.44 10.05
N ARG A 241 -4.09 19.47 10.17
CA ARG A 241 -4.70 19.99 11.41
C ARG A 241 -6.22 19.98 11.36
N THR A 242 -6.83 19.83 10.18
CA THR A 242 -8.28 19.78 10.00
C THR A 242 -8.74 18.47 9.37
N PHE A 243 -10.01 18.14 9.59
CA PHE A 243 -10.60 16.92 9.05
C PHE A 243 -10.70 16.97 7.52
N GLU A 244 -10.96 18.16 6.97
CA GLU A 244 -10.96 18.43 5.53
C GLU A 244 -9.58 18.19 4.90
N GLU A 245 -8.49 18.63 5.55
CA GLU A 245 -7.13 18.35 5.07
C GLU A 245 -6.81 16.84 5.04
N LEU A 246 -7.32 16.06 6.01
CA LEU A 246 -7.19 14.60 5.99
C LEU A 246 -8.00 13.96 4.86
N ARG A 247 -9.23 14.44 4.64
CA ARG A 247 -10.10 13.99 3.55
C ARG A 247 -9.49 14.29 2.19
N ASP A 248 -8.99 15.50 1.98
CA ASP A 248 -8.34 15.92 0.74
C ASP A 248 -7.05 15.14 0.47
N ALA A 249 -6.24 14.89 1.51
CA ALA A 249 -5.06 14.05 1.40
C ALA A 249 -5.41 12.60 1.02
N GLY A 250 -6.47 12.06 1.62
CA GLY A 250 -7.01 10.74 1.30
C GLY A 250 -7.54 10.66 -0.12
N ALA A 251 -8.41 11.58 -0.53
CA ALA A 251 -8.97 11.63 -1.88
C ALA A 251 -7.87 11.73 -2.95
N ALA A 252 -6.86 12.60 -2.75
CA ALA A 252 -5.74 12.73 -3.67
C ALA A 252 -4.89 11.45 -3.77
N TYR A 253 -4.80 10.65 -2.69
CA TYR A 253 -4.14 9.35 -2.74
C TYR A 253 -5.03 8.28 -3.39
N GLY A 254 -6.35 8.35 -3.21
CA GLY A 254 -7.33 7.51 -3.90
C GLY A 254 -7.18 7.56 -5.42
N GLU A 255 -6.97 8.76 -5.98
CA GLU A 255 -6.69 8.95 -7.41
C GLU A 255 -5.40 8.25 -7.89
N VAL A 256 -4.37 8.18 -7.04
CA VAL A 256 -3.11 7.47 -7.34
C VAL A 256 -3.28 5.97 -7.19
N LEU A 257 -4.07 5.56 -6.19
CA LEU A 257 -4.33 4.16 -5.89
C LEU A 257 -5.17 3.52 -7.00
N GLY A 258 -6.30 4.15 -7.35
CA GLY A 258 -7.30 3.63 -8.27
C GLY A 258 -7.99 2.36 -7.75
N ASP A 259 -9.17 2.06 -8.33
CA ASP A 259 -10.05 0.99 -7.85
C ASP A 259 -9.37 -0.37 -7.84
N ASN A 260 -8.65 -0.71 -8.93
CA ASN A 260 -8.03 -2.03 -9.06
C ASN A 260 -6.97 -2.27 -7.98
N ALA A 261 -6.10 -1.29 -7.70
CA ALA A 261 -5.10 -1.45 -6.64
C ALA A 261 -5.72 -1.45 -5.25
N ALA A 262 -6.74 -0.61 -5.03
CA ALA A 262 -7.51 -0.62 -3.79
C ALA A 262 -8.15 -1.99 -3.53
N ARG A 263 -8.83 -2.58 -4.51
CA ARG A 263 -9.42 -3.93 -4.44
C ARG A 263 -8.37 -5.00 -4.12
N VAL A 264 -7.20 -4.96 -4.80
CA VAL A 264 -6.08 -5.89 -4.51
C VAL A 264 -5.58 -5.73 -3.08
N LEU A 265 -5.34 -4.51 -2.59
CA LEU A 265 -4.84 -4.28 -1.23
C LEU A 265 -5.83 -4.74 -0.15
N VAL A 266 -7.13 -4.50 -0.35
CA VAL A 266 -8.20 -4.97 0.54
C VAL A 266 -8.24 -6.49 0.57
N MET A 267 -8.21 -7.15 -0.58
CA MET A 267 -8.18 -8.62 -0.65
C MET A 267 -6.91 -9.23 -0.05
N LEU A 268 -5.73 -8.67 -0.31
CA LEU A 268 -4.46 -9.12 0.31
C LEU A 268 -4.53 -8.98 1.83
N SER A 269 -5.13 -7.90 2.32
CA SER A 269 -5.32 -7.65 3.74
C SER A 269 -6.29 -8.64 4.38
N ALA A 270 -7.40 -8.95 3.71
CA ALA A 270 -8.36 -9.96 4.17
C ALA A 270 -7.74 -11.37 4.17
N ALA A 271 -7.04 -11.74 3.09
CA ALA A 271 -6.36 -13.02 2.95
C ALA A 271 -5.26 -13.21 4.01
N SER A 272 -4.52 -12.15 4.35
CA SER A 272 -3.50 -12.21 5.40
C SER A 272 -4.09 -12.19 6.81
N ALA A 273 -5.31 -11.71 7.01
CA ALA A 273 -5.98 -11.62 8.31
C ALA A 273 -6.75 -12.92 8.65
N GLY A 274 -7.06 -13.72 7.63
CA GLY A 274 -7.72 -15.02 7.78
C GLY A 274 -6.81 -16.15 8.27
N VAL A 275 -7.43 -17.23 8.75
CA VAL A 275 -6.73 -18.48 9.11
C VAL A 275 -6.06 -19.08 7.87
N PRO A 276 -4.78 -19.49 7.93
CA PRO A 276 -4.03 -19.93 6.75
C PRO A 276 -4.50 -21.31 6.31
N ALA A 277 -5.53 -21.38 5.46
CA ALA A 277 -6.00 -22.65 4.93
C ALA A 277 -5.39 -22.98 3.55
N LYS A 278 -5.01 -21.99 2.72
CA LYS A 278 -4.48 -22.25 1.35
C LYS A 278 -3.89 -20.99 0.69
N GLY A 279 -2.75 -20.50 1.18
CA GLY A 279 -2.00 -19.41 0.52
C GLY A 279 -2.77 -18.09 0.33
N MET A 280 -2.12 -17.12 -0.30
CA MET A 280 -2.67 -15.79 -0.61
C MET A 280 -3.32 -15.77 -2.01
N ALA A 281 -3.93 -16.88 -2.42
CA ALA A 281 -4.45 -17.02 -3.78
C ALA A 281 -5.73 -16.18 -3.96
N LEU A 282 -5.60 -15.09 -4.71
CA LEU A 282 -6.72 -14.21 -5.09
C LEU A 282 -7.29 -14.63 -6.47
N PRO A 283 -8.50 -14.21 -6.85
CA PRO A 283 -9.03 -14.44 -8.20
C PRO A 283 -8.03 -14.03 -9.28
N GLY A 284 -7.86 -14.82 -10.35
CA GLY A 284 -6.90 -14.49 -11.42
C GLY A 284 -5.43 -14.86 -11.12
N ALA A 285 -5.16 -15.71 -10.11
CA ALA A 285 -3.80 -16.15 -9.76
C ALA A 285 -3.00 -16.74 -10.94
N GLU A 286 -3.65 -17.40 -11.90
CA GLU A 286 -2.98 -17.93 -13.10
C GLU A 286 -2.43 -16.80 -13.99
N LYS A 287 -3.21 -15.73 -14.20
CA LYS A 287 -2.76 -14.54 -14.94
C LYS A 287 -1.67 -13.81 -14.16
N ALA A 288 -1.84 -13.67 -12.84
CA ALA A 288 -0.83 -13.07 -11.96
C ALA A 288 0.50 -13.84 -12.00
N ALA A 289 0.47 -15.18 -12.07
CA ALA A 289 1.65 -16.00 -12.22
C ALA A 289 2.42 -15.69 -13.51
N VAL A 290 1.72 -15.60 -14.65
CA VAL A 290 2.34 -15.26 -15.94
C VAL A 290 2.92 -13.84 -15.92
N ALA A 291 2.18 -12.87 -15.35
CA ALA A 291 2.63 -11.49 -15.22
C ALA A 291 3.87 -11.36 -14.33
N LEU A 292 3.91 -12.04 -13.19
CA LEU A 292 5.05 -12.04 -12.28
C LEU A 292 6.31 -12.61 -12.95
N GLU A 293 6.18 -13.72 -13.66
CA GLU A 293 7.33 -14.31 -14.36
C GLU A 293 7.87 -13.37 -15.45
N ALA A 294 6.99 -12.70 -16.20
CA ALA A 294 7.38 -11.72 -17.22
C ALA A 294 8.03 -10.47 -16.64
N GLN A 295 7.54 -9.98 -15.48
CA GLN A 295 7.91 -8.68 -14.92
C GLN A 295 9.00 -8.74 -13.85
N ALA A 296 9.11 -9.84 -13.12
CA ALA A 296 10.00 -10.00 -11.98
C ALA A 296 10.94 -11.21 -12.10
N GLY A 297 10.77 -12.08 -13.10
CA GLY A 297 11.61 -13.28 -13.29
C GLY A 297 11.45 -14.32 -12.17
N CYS A 298 10.43 -14.17 -11.34
CA CYS A 298 10.15 -14.98 -10.16
C CYS A 298 8.91 -15.85 -10.41
N SER A 299 8.96 -17.12 -10.01
CA SER A 299 7.81 -18.01 -10.12
C SER A 299 6.79 -17.70 -9.02
N TYR A 300 5.49 -17.76 -9.34
CA TYR A 300 4.41 -17.51 -8.37
C TYR A 300 4.49 -18.40 -7.12
N ARG A 301 5.02 -19.62 -7.23
CA ARG A 301 5.25 -20.54 -6.10
C ARG A 301 6.24 -19.98 -5.08
N GLU A 302 7.19 -19.17 -5.52
CA GLU A 302 8.28 -18.62 -4.70
C GLU A 302 7.86 -17.38 -3.92
N LEU A 303 6.70 -16.80 -4.24
CA LEU A 303 6.08 -15.73 -3.46
C LEU A 303 5.97 -16.09 -1.98
N SER A 304 5.68 -17.36 -1.67
CA SER A 304 5.56 -17.85 -0.29
C SER A 304 6.89 -17.85 0.49
N SER A 305 8.01 -17.82 -0.23
CA SER A 305 9.38 -17.86 0.29
C SER A 305 10.07 -16.50 0.28
N VAL A 306 9.43 -15.43 -0.19
CA VAL A 306 10.01 -14.08 -0.16
C VAL A 306 10.20 -13.64 1.30
N GLU A 307 11.44 -13.39 1.69
CA GLU A 307 11.80 -13.06 3.06
C GLU A 307 11.66 -11.55 3.33
N SER A 308 12.12 -10.74 2.37
CA SER A 308 12.02 -9.28 2.45
C SER A 308 11.91 -8.65 1.07
N VAL A 309 11.29 -7.48 1.01
CA VAL A 309 11.24 -6.63 -0.18
C VAL A 309 11.74 -5.25 0.20
N ALA A 310 12.70 -4.72 -0.55
CA ALA A 310 13.14 -3.33 -0.45
C ALA A 310 12.72 -2.56 -1.71
N MET A 311 12.43 -1.27 -1.55
CA MET A 311 12.01 -0.38 -2.64
C MET A 311 13.01 0.76 -2.78
N THR A 312 13.40 1.08 -4.02
CA THR A 312 14.30 2.16 -4.39
C THR A 312 13.72 2.98 -5.56
N PRO A 313 14.34 4.12 -5.94
CA PRO A 313 13.94 4.85 -7.15
C PRO A 313 14.11 4.07 -8.46
N GLU A 314 14.85 2.97 -8.46
CA GLU A 314 15.04 2.11 -9.64
C GLU A 314 14.02 0.96 -9.68
N GLY A 315 13.38 0.61 -8.56
CA GLY A 315 12.37 -0.45 -8.49
C GLY A 315 12.42 -1.22 -7.19
N PHE A 316 12.45 -2.55 -7.26
CA PHE A 316 12.38 -3.43 -6.08
C PHE A 316 13.54 -4.41 -6.00
N THR A 317 13.91 -4.76 -4.78
CA THR A 317 14.80 -5.89 -4.49
C THR A 317 14.06 -6.91 -3.63
N LEU A 318 13.92 -8.13 -4.14
CA LEU A 318 13.29 -9.26 -3.44
C LEU A 318 14.40 -10.16 -2.91
N VAL A 319 14.39 -10.40 -1.60
CA VAL A 319 15.27 -11.38 -0.96
C VAL A 319 14.54 -12.72 -0.89
N LEU A 320 15.16 -13.74 -1.46
CA LEU A 320 14.65 -15.09 -1.59
C LEU A 320 15.68 -16.08 -1.02
N PRO A 321 15.26 -17.26 -0.54
CA PRO A 321 16.20 -18.29 -0.14
C PRO A 321 17.01 -18.78 -1.36
N PRO A 322 18.25 -19.29 -1.16
CA PRO A 322 19.10 -19.79 -2.24
C PRO A 322 18.48 -20.90 -3.12
N THR A 323 17.47 -21.60 -2.59
CA THR A 323 16.75 -22.66 -3.28
C THR A 323 15.64 -22.17 -4.20
N ALA A 324 15.35 -20.86 -4.21
CA ALA A 324 14.42 -20.27 -5.16
C ALA A 324 15.02 -20.36 -6.57
N LEU A 325 14.25 -20.87 -7.53
CA LEU A 325 14.67 -21.06 -8.91
C LEU A 325 14.37 -19.78 -9.69
N ALA A 326 15.34 -18.86 -9.75
CA ALA A 326 15.32 -17.83 -10.78
C ALA A 326 15.48 -18.51 -12.15
N ARG A 327 14.39 -18.65 -12.93
CA ARG A 327 14.41 -19.29 -14.25
C ARG A 327 14.90 -18.34 -15.35
N SER A 328 15.93 -17.54 -15.07
CA SER A 328 16.57 -16.67 -16.07
C SER A 328 17.94 -17.17 -16.55
N GLY A 329 18.51 -18.24 -15.97
CA GLY A 329 19.86 -18.73 -16.35
C GLY A 329 19.93 -19.91 -17.34
N ARG A 330 18.89 -20.77 -17.44
CA ARG A 330 19.03 -22.01 -18.24
C ARG A 330 18.89 -21.82 -19.76
N ASP A 331 18.18 -20.81 -20.23
CA ASP A 331 17.99 -20.63 -21.68
C ASP A 331 19.17 -19.92 -22.36
N GLU A 332 20.00 -19.16 -21.64
CA GLU A 332 21.25 -18.59 -22.16
C GLU A 332 22.41 -19.59 -22.15
N GLU A 333 22.53 -20.42 -21.10
CA GLU A 333 23.59 -21.42 -21.00
C GLU A 333 23.38 -22.59 -21.99
N LEU A 334 22.13 -22.95 -22.28
CA LEU A 334 21.79 -23.93 -23.31
C LEU A 334 21.90 -23.36 -24.74
N ARG A 335 21.76 -22.04 -24.94
CA ARG A 335 22.04 -21.39 -26.23
C ARG A 335 23.53 -21.19 -26.49
N GLY A 336 24.33 -20.98 -25.43
CA GLY A 336 25.79 -20.90 -25.54
C GLY A 336 26.46 -22.25 -25.84
N HIS A 337 25.86 -23.37 -25.43
CA HIS A 337 26.36 -24.73 -25.71
C HIS A 337 25.90 -25.32 -27.05
N SER A 338 24.94 -24.69 -27.74
CA SER A 338 24.49 -25.14 -29.06
C SER A 338 25.19 -24.44 -30.23
N GLN A 339 26.14 -23.54 -29.96
CA GLN A 339 26.95 -22.84 -30.98
C GLN A 339 28.46 -23.14 -30.90
N ARG A 340 28.85 -24.27 -30.29
CA ARG A 340 30.22 -24.81 -30.40
C ARG A 340 30.22 -26.19 -31.02
#